data_AF-A0A4U5N2U1-F1
#
_entry.id   AF-A0A4U5N2U1-F1
#
_cell.length_a   1.000
_cell.length_b   1.000
_cell.length_c   1.000
_cell.angle_alpha   90.00
_cell.angle_beta   90.00
_cell.angle_gamma   90.00
#
_symmetry.space_group_name_H-M   'P 1'
#
loop_
_entity.id
_entity.type
_entity.pdbx_description
1 polymer ?
#
loop_
_entity_poly.entity_id
_entity_poly.type
_entity_poly.pdbx_seq_one_letter_code
_entity_poly.pdbx_strand_id
1 'polypeptide(L)'
;MDTVPAEFAQEIFVSSSWVHQMCPRASLLTGIFGLSAINHYEQSHGKELVFLDGAVRSSCYFNFKMKPMASNATGPLLKYRRFTELVFGGFLNSDPPVKETLVSEFIENAGMGKLALYTFDLHEKWIEHLTLWKTLASVTVSVEMTEPVAKFLEGLLNLKRIIELDLIGCRGSCEDLGLKFLQQSDLRFLTLGRFHKKWKKRILGLWQEDSTRLSGKTVIWSCHVSLLNKTFERIEHTETNRLRYESKDFIVEYKKLKEKVTMSIIRFL
;
A
#
# COMPACT_ATOMS: atom_id res chain seq x y z
N MET A 1 15.88 17.23 21.58
CA MET A 1 15.51 15.89 21.07
C MET A 1 16.68 14.89 21.18
N ASP A 2 17.83 15.29 21.73
CA ASP A 2 19.08 14.51 21.74
C ASP A 2 19.23 13.51 22.90
N THR A 3 18.14 13.19 23.60
CA THR A 3 18.13 12.25 24.74
C THR A 3 17.61 10.87 24.38
N VAL A 4 17.18 10.68 23.13
CA VAL A 4 16.59 9.42 22.67
C VAL A 4 17.70 8.51 22.12
N PRO A 5 17.79 7.24 22.54
CA PRO A 5 18.78 6.30 22.01
C PRO A 5 18.65 6.10 20.49
N ALA A 6 19.79 5.88 19.82
CA ALA A 6 19.82 5.64 18.37
C ALA A 6 19.00 4.41 17.97
N GLU A 7 19.04 3.39 18.81
CA GLU A 7 18.32 2.13 18.65
C GLU A 7 16.81 2.36 18.65
N PHE A 8 16.31 3.25 19.52
CA PHE A 8 14.89 3.59 19.58
C PHE A 8 14.46 4.33 18.31
N ALA A 9 15.25 5.32 17.87
CA ALA A 9 14.97 6.03 16.62
C ALA A 9 14.99 5.08 15.42
N GLN A 10 15.95 4.15 15.37
CA GLN A 10 16.03 3.13 14.32
C GLN A 10 14.82 2.19 14.34
N GLU A 11 14.41 1.74 15.52
CA GLU A 11 13.26 0.84 15.69
C GLU A 11 11.96 1.50 15.22
N ILE A 12 11.79 2.82 15.44
CA ILE A 12 10.64 3.56 14.91
C ILE A 12 10.56 3.42 13.38
N PHE A 13 11.67 3.56 12.67
CA PHE A 13 11.66 3.46 11.21
C PHE A 13 11.49 2.03 10.71
N VAL A 14 12.04 1.04 11.43
CA VAL A 14 11.85 -0.38 11.10
C VAL A 14 10.38 -0.79 11.28
N SER A 15 9.81 -0.49 12.45
CA SER A 15 8.42 -0.82 12.81
C SER A 15 7.37 -0.02 12.03
N SER A 16 7.72 1.20 11.59
CA SER A 16 6.84 2.07 10.80
C SER A 16 7.19 2.09 9.31
N SER A 17 8.01 1.15 8.85
CA SER A 17 8.51 1.10 7.47
C SER A 17 7.40 0.92 6.43
N TRP A 18 6.20 0.48 6.83
CA TRP A 18 5.01 0.39 5.99
C TRP A 18 4.35 1.74 5.70
N VAL A 19 4.60 2.78 6.51
CA VAL A 19 4.00 4.11 6.31
C VAL A 19 4.63 4.79 5.09
N HIS A 20 3.83 4.95 4.03
CA HIS A 20 4.28 5.58 2.80
C HIS A 20 4.83 7.00 3.06
N GLN A 21 5.98 7.32 2.46
CA GLN A 21 6.68 8.61 2.60
C GLN A 21 7.21 8.98 3.99
N MET A 22 7.09 8.11 5.01
CA MET A 22 7.60 8.45 6.34
C MET A 22 9.10 8.74 6.33
N CYS A 23 9.91 7.84 5.76
CA CYS A 23 11.37 8.02 5.74
C CYS A 23 11.82 9.23 4.92
N PRO A 24 11.34 9.46 3.67
CA PRO A 24 11.64 10.69 2.93
C PRO A 24 11.29 11.99 3.66
N ARG A 25 10.20 12.00 4.44
CA ARG A 25 9.81 13.18 5.21
C ARG A 25 10.66 13.34 6.46
N ALA A 26 10.87 12.25 7.20
CA ALA A 26 11.66 12.25 8.42
C ALA A 26 13.14 12.52 8.15
N SER A 27 13.67 12.22 6.95
CA SER A 27 15.05 12.56 6.57
C SER A 27 15.31 14.06 6.49
N LEU A 28 14.26 14.89 6.48
CA LEU A 28 14.39 16.35 6.54
C LEU A 28 14.57 16.87 7.97
N LEU A 29 14.34 16.02 8.98
CA LEU A 29 14.58 16.38 10.38
C LEU A 29 16.08 16.43 10.64
N THR A 30 16.49 17.27 11.59
CA THR A 30 17.86 17.27 12.10
C THR A 30 18.04 16.22 13.20
N GLY A 31 19.29 15.88 13.50
CA GLY A 31 19.64 14.97 14.60
C GLY A 31 19.32 13.50 14.33
N ILE A 32 19.10 12.75 15.41
CA ILE A 32 19.07 11.28 15.40
C ILE A 32 17.94 10.69 14.56
N PHE A 33 16.77 11.34 14.55
CA PHE A 33 15.63 10.89 13.74
C PHE A 33 15.88 11.08 12.24
N GLY A 34 16.46 12.22 11.86
CA GLY A 34 16.85 12.47 10.46
C GLY A 34 17.88 11.47 9.96
N LEU A 35 18.94 11.26 10.74
CA LEU A 35 20.00 10.29 10.41
C LEU A 35 19.47 8.86 10.33
N SER A 36 18.64 8.44 11.28
CA SER A 36 18.02 7.10 11.27
C SER A 36 17.06 6.92 10.10
N ALA A 37 16.31 7.96 9.72
CA ALA A 37 15.44 7.93 8.53
C ALA A 37 16.25 7.77 7.24
N ILE A 38 17.36 8.51 7.10
CA ILE A 38 18.27 8.41 5.94
C ILE A 38 18.86 7.00 5.86
N ASN A 39 19.46 6.51 6.95
CA ASN A 39 20.06 5.18 6.99
C ASN A 39 19.02 4.09 6.67
N HIS A 40 17.82 4.17 7.26
CA HIS A 40 16.75 3.23 6.94
C HIS A 40 16.35 3.34 5.46
N TYR A 41 16.20 4.54 4.91
CA TYR A 41 15.84 4.76 3.50
C TYR A 41 16.86 4.14 2.54
N GLU A 42 18.15 4.25 2.83
CA GLU A 42 19.23 3.72 1.99
C GLU A 42 19.38 2.20 2.06
N GLN A 43 19.17 1.62 3.24
CA GLN A 43 19.33 0.17 3.47
C GLN A 43 18.06 -0.63 3.17
N SER A 44 16.91 0.04 3.15
CA SER A 44 15.60 -0.58 2.94
C SER A 44 15.46 -1.22 1.57
N HIS A 45 14.87 -2.41 1.57
CA HIS A 45 14.62 -3.16 0.36
C HIS A 45 13.34 -3.99 0.44
N GLY A 46 12.82 -4.34 -0.75
CA GLY A 46 11.79 -5.35 -0.94
C GLY A 46 12.39 -6.60 -1.60
N LYS A 47 11.73 -7.73 -1.40
CA LYS A 47 11.94 -8.96 -2.18
C LYS A 47 10.72 -9.16 -3.08
N GLU A 48 10.93 -9.33 -4.37
CA GLU A 48 9.86 -9.61 -5.34
C GLU A 48 9.97 -11.04 -5.86
N LEU A 49 8.81 -11.67 -6.05
CA LEU A 49 8.65 -12.84 -6.90
C LEU A 49 7.58 -12.53 -7.94
N VAL A 50 7.93 -12.63 -9.21
CA VAL A 50 6.99 -12.43 -10.32
C VAL A 50 6.55 -13.79 -10.84
N PHE A 51 5.27 -14.10 -10.65
CA PHE A 51 4.62 -15.32 -11.10
C PHE A 51 3.58 -14.99 -12.17
N LEU A 52 3.91 -15.27 -13.43
CA LEU A 52 3.07 -14.95 -14.58
C LEU A 52 2.87 -16.18 -15.46
N ASP A 53 1.62 -16.43 -15.84
CA ASP A 53 1.21 -17.54 -16.73
C ASP A 53 1.68 -18.90 -16.20
N GLY A 54 1.53 -19.14 -14.90
CA GLY A 54 1.90 -20.42 -14.26
C GLY A 54 3.40 -20.61 -14.03
N ALA A 55 4.24 -19.61 -14.30
CA ALA A 55 5.68 -19.71 -14.14
C ALA A 55 6.29 -18.52 -13.39
N VAL A 56 7.31 -18.82 -12.58
CA VAL A 56 8.22 -17.80 -12.03
C VAL A 56 9.00 -17.16 -13.18
N ARG A 57 8.85 -15.85 -13.35
CA ARG A 57 9.55 -15.03 -14.35
C ARG A 57 10.79 -14.37 -13.78
N SER A 58 10.74 -13.94 -12.53
CA SER A 58 11.86 -13.34 -11.84
C SER A 58 11.72 -13.49 -10.32
N SER A 59 12.85 -13.51 -9.64
CA SER A 59 12.92 -13.24 -8.20
C SER A 59 14.12 -12.35 -7.94
N CYS A 60 13.90 -11.18 -7.33
CA CYS A 60 14.96 -10.21 -7.13
C CYS A 60 14.73 -9.38 -5.86
N TYR A 61 15.78 -8.67 -5.46
CA TYR A 61 15.70 -7.64 -4.43
C TYR A 61 15.74 -6.27 -5.10
N PHE A 62 15.05 -5.30 -4.52
CA PHE A 62 15.06 -3.93 -4.99
C PHE A 62 15.09 -2.95 -3.83
N ASN A 63 15.78 -1.83 -4.02
CA ASN A 63 15.88 -0.79 -3.01
C ASN A 63 14.62 0.11 -3.01
N PHE A 64 14.57 1.09 -2.11
CA PHE A 64 13.47 2.05 -2.02
C PHE A 64 13.17 2.79 -3.34
N LYS A 65 14.17 2.95 -4.21
CA LYS A 65 14.04 3.62 -5.52
C LYS A 65 13.55 2.68 -6.63
N MET A 66 13.05 1.49 -6.27
CA MET A 66 12.62 0.44 -7.20
C MET A 66 13.74 -0.01 -8.16
N LYS A 67 15.00 0.16 -7.76
CA LYS A 67 16.14 -0.31 -8.56
C LYS A 67 16.54 -1.71 -8.10
N PRO A 68 16.76 -2.65 -9.04
CA PRO A 68 17.30 -3.96 -8.71
C PRO A 68 18.60 -3.83 -7.91
N MET A 69 18.73 -4.63 -6.86
CA MET A 69 19.95 -4.77 -6.09
C MET A 69 20.76 -5.95 -6.62
N ALA A 70 22.08 -5.79 -6.68
CA ALA A 70 22.96 -6.89 -7.06
C ALA A 70 22.83 -8.04 -6.05
N SER A 71 22.91 -9.27 -6.51
CA SER A 71 22.96 -10.47 -5.67
C SER A 71 24.40 -10.73 -5.20
N ASN A 72 25.04 -9.76 -4.57
CA ASN A 72 26.36 -9.98 -3.98
C ASN A 72 26.24 -10.89 -2.73
N ALA A 73 27.30 -11.65 -2.47
CA ALA A 73 27.33 -12.87 -1.64
C ALA A 73 26.89 -12.71 -0.17
N THR A 74 26.78 -11.49 0.34
CA THR A 74 26.10 -11.18 1.61
C THR A 74 24.75 -10.55 1.26
N GLY A 75 23.71 -11.37 1.08
CA GLY A 75 22.39 -10.88 0.72
C GLY A 75 21.88 -9.77 1.65
N PRO A 76 20.85 -8.99 1.21
CA PRO A 76 20.36 -7.85 1.97
C PRO A 76 19.97 -8.21 3.41
N LEU A 77 20.28 -7.33 4.37
CA LEU A 77 20.05 -7.59 5.80
C LEU A 77 18.54 -7.67 6.13
N LEU A 78 18.09 -8.80 6.66
CA LEU A 78 16.67 -9.07 6.93
C LEU A 78 15.96 -7.96 7.74
N LYS A 79 16.65 -7.32 8.68
CA LYS A 79 16.10 -6.22 9.51
C LYS A 79 15.66 -4.97 8.72
N TYR A 80 16.15 -4.80 7.50
CA TYR A 80 15.76 -3.72 6.60
C TYR A 80 14.83 -4.20 5.47
N ARG A 81 14.36 -5.45 5.52
CA ARG A 81 13.35 -5.95 4.58
C ARG A 81 12.01 -5.37 4.95
N ARG A 82 11.47 -4.51 4.09
CA ARG A 82 10.18 -3.86 4.32
C ARG A 82 9.02 -4.78 4.00
N PHE A 83 9.15 -5.52 2.91
CA PHE A 83 8.09 -6.42 2.46
C PHE A 83 8.62 -7.51 1.54
N THR A 84 7.77 -8.53 1.38
CA THR A 84 7.91 -9.64 0.44
C THR A 84 6.71 -9.57 -0.50
N GLU A 85 6.95 -9.20 -1.77
CA GLU A 85 5.91 -8.96 -2.77
C GLU A 85 5.81 -10.12 -3.76
N LEU A 86 4.61 -10.68 -3.88
CA LEU A 86 4.25 -11.60 -4.95
C LEU A 86 3.49 -10.82 -6.02
N VAL A 87 4.05 -10.72 -7.22
CA VAL A 87 3.36 -10.22 -8.40
C VAL A 87 2.73 -11.41 -9.09
N PHE A 88 1.41 -11.49 -9.09
CA PHE A 88 0.65 -12.65 -9.57
C PHE A 88 -0.25 -12.27 -10.74
N GLY A 89 -0.12 -12.94 -11.89
CA GLY A 89 -0.92 -12.61 -13.07
C GLY A 89 -0.82 -13.61 -14.22
N GLY A 90 -1.43 -13.25 -15.35
CA GLY A 90 -1.44 -14.08 -16.57
C GLY A 90 -2.74 -14.83 -16.81
N PHE A 91 -2.85 -15.43 -18.00
CA PHE A 91 -4.00 -16.24 -18.41
C PHE A 91 -3.73 -17.69 -18.01
N LEU A 92 -4.23 -18.08 -16.84
CA LEU A 92 -4.09 -19.45 -16.34
C LEU A 92 -5.13 -20.35 -17.03
N ASN A 93 -5.00 -20.55 -18.35
CA ASN A 93 -5.85 -21.49 -19.11
C ASN A 93 -5.62 -22.97 -18.74
N SER A 94 -4.84 -23.25 -17.70
CA SER A 94 -4.55 -24.59 -17.21
C SER A 94 -4.28 -24.58 -15.71
N ASP A 95 -4.77 -25.62 -15.03
CA ASP A 95 -4.41 -26.02 -13.66
C ASP A 95 -2.86 -26.02 -13.58
N PRO A 96 -2.20 -25.09 -12.85
CA PRO A 96 -0.76 -24.94 -12.99
C PRO A 96 -0.06 -26.07 -12.25
N PRO A 97 0.68 -26.96 -12.95
CA PRO A 97 1.37 -28.02 -12.27
C PRO A 97 2.75 -27.50 -11.79
N VAL A 98 3.20 -27.98 -10.63
CA VAL A 98 4.60 -28.04 -10.19
C VAL A 98 5.19 -26.84 -9.40
N LYS A 99 4.57 -25.65 -9.31
CA LYS A 99 5.22 -24.49 -8.62
C LYS A 99 4.49 -23.91 -7.41
N GLU A 100 3.44 -24.54 -6.93
CA GLU A 100 2.77 -24.16 -5.67
C GLU A 100 3.75 -24.21 -4.48
N THR A 101 4.67 -25.18 -4.44
CA THR A 101 5.67 -25.30 -3.37
C THR A 101 6.59 -24.10 -3.29
N LEU A 102 7.10 -23.60 -4.42
CA LEU A 102 7.96 -22.42 -4.45
C LEU A 102 7.21 -21.16 -3.99
N VAL A 103 5.95 -21.01 -4.39
CA VAL A 103 5.11 -19.91 -3.90
C VAL A 103 4.83 -20.07 -2.40
N SER A 104 4.59 -21.30 -1.94
CA SER A 104 4.39 -21.63 -0.51
C SER A 104 5.60 -21.23 0.33
N GLU A 105 6.80 -21.65 -0.07
CA GLU A 105 8.06 -21.26 0.57
C GLU A 105 8.28 -19.75 0.50
N PHE A 106 7.83 -19.11 -0.58
CA PHE A 106 7.94 -17.67 -0.73
C PHE A 106 7.06 -16.91 0.26
N ILE A 107 5.80 -17.30 0.42
CA ILE A 107 4.83 -16.66 1.33
C ILE A 107 5.18 -16.88 2.81
N GLU A 108 5.94 -17.93 3.13
CA GLU A 108 6.44 -18.19 4.49
C GLU A 108 7.64 -17.30 4.88
N ASN A 109 8.23 -16.55 3.94
CA ASN A 109 9.34 -15.65 4.26
C ASN A 109 8.93 -14.55 5.25
N ALA A 110 9.86 -14.23 6.16
CA ALA A 110 9.72 -13.12 7.09
C ALA A 110 9.58 -11.77 6.37
N GLY A 111 8.81 -10.88 7.01
CA GLY A 111 8.47 -9.54 6.51
C GLY A 111 6.96 -9.39 6.27
N MET A 112 6.54 -8.16 5.98
CA MET A 112 5.16 -7.88 5.59
C MET A 112 4.89 -8.47 4.19
N GLY A 113 3.87 -9.31 4.07
CA GLY A 113 3.46 -9.89 2.80
C GLY A 113 2.67 -8.88 1.97
N LYS A 114 3.02 -8.78 0.68
CA LYS A 114 2.32 -7.96 -0.30
C LYS A 114 1.95 -8.78 -1.52
N LEU A 115 0.73 -8.61 -2.01
CA LEU A 115 0.25 -9.24 -3.24
C LEU A 115 -0.12 -8.17 -4.25
N ALA A 116 0.44 -8.24 -5.45
CA ALA A 116 0.00 -7.45 -6.60
C ALA A 116 -0.68 -8.38 -7.62
N LEU A 117 -2.00 -8.29 -7.73
CA LEU A 117 -2.85 -9.13 -8.55
C LEU A 117 -3.13 -8.47 -9.91
N TYR A 118 -2.68 -9.14 -10.97
CA TYR A 118 -2.79 -8.76 -12.38
C TYR A 118 -3.55 -9.79 -13.22
N THR A 119 -4.36 -10.65 -12.60
CA THR A 119 -5.28 -11.57 -13.31
C THR A 119 -6.69 -11.48 -12.76
N PHE A 120 -7.68 -11.54 -13.67
CA PHE A 120 -9.11 -11.60 -13.35
C PHE A 120 -9.61 -13.04 -13.23
N ASP A 121 -8.79 -14.02 -13.60
CA ASP A 121 -9.13 -15.44 -13.62
C ASP A 121 -8.34 -16.17 -12.54
N LEU A 122 -8.83 -16.07 -11.29
CA LEU A 122 -8.17 -16.63 -10.12
C LEU A 122 -8.82 -17.95 -9.74
N HIS A 123 -8.14 -19.06 -10.03
CA HIS A 123 -8.62 -20.41 -9.69
C HIS A 123 -8.77 -20.61 -8.18
N GLU A 124 -9.74 -21.45 -7.76
CA GLU A 124 -10.10 -21.65 -6.34
C GLU A 124 -8.91 -22.08 -5.46
N LYS A 125 -8.06 -22.99 -5.95
CA LYS A 125 -6.82 -23.40 -5.25
C LYS A 125 -5.91 -22.20 -4.93
N TRP A 126 -5.77 -21.24 -5.86
CA TRP A 126 -4.98 -20.03 -5.62
C TRP A 126 -5.66 -19.09 -4.63
N ILE A 127 -6.99 -18.97 -4.69
CA ILE A 127 -7.75 -18.20 -3.70
C ILE A 127 -7.46 -18.75 -2.30
N GLU A 128 -7.57 -20.07 -2.10
CA GLU A 128 -7.27 -20.73 -0.83
C GLU A 128 -5.82 -20.46 -0.40
N HIS A 129 -4.88 -20.71 -1.31
CA HIS A 129 -3.44 -20.57 -1.02
C HIS A 129 -3.06 -19.14 -0.62
N LEU A 130 -3.50 -18.14 -1.38
CA LEU A 130 -3.22 -16.73 -1.11
C LEU A 130 -3.93 -16.26 0.17
N THR A 131 -5.11 -16.80 0.49
CA THR A 131 -5.85 -16.48 1.72
C THR A 131 -5.15 -17.04 2.96
N LEU A 132 -4.44 -18.17 2.83
CA LEU A 132 -3.66 -18.77 3.92
C LEU A 132 -2.34 -18.02 4.24
N TRP A 133 -1.94 -17.05 3.41
CA TRP A 133 -0.70 -16.29 3.61
C TRP A 133 -0.74 -15.41 4.88
N LYS A 134 -0.27 -15.96 6.01
CA LYS A 134 -0.40 -15.35 7.35
C LYS A 134 0.13 -13.92 7.46
N THR A 135 1.21 -13.59 6.75
CA THR A 135 1.85 -12.26 6.80
C THR A 135 1.31 -11.30 5.74
N LEU A 136 0.37 -11.71 4.88
CA LEU A 136 -0.25 -10.85 3.87
C LEU A 136 -1.00 -9.69 4.54
N ALA A 137 -0.51 -8.47 4.31
CA ALA A 137 -1.06 -7.25 4.88
C ALA A 137 -1.32 -6.15 3.83
N SER A 138 -0.76 -6.27 2.63
CA SER A 138 -0.97 -5.30 1.55
C SER A 138 -1.41 -6.02 0.27
N VAL A 139 -2.49 -5.55 -0.35
CA VAL A 139 -3.05 -6.14 -1.58
C VAL A 139 -3.33 -5.06 -2.60
N THR A 140 -2.77 -5.20 -3.80
CA THR A 140 -3.05 -4.37 -4.95
C THR A 140 -3.79 -5.19 -6.00
N VAL A 141 -4.98 -4.76 -6.40
CA VAL A 141 -5.77 -5.35 -7.48
C VAL A 141 -5.77 -4.40 -8.68
N SER A 142 -5.07 -4.79 -9.74
CA SER A 142 -4.91 -4.00 -10.96
C SER A 142 -5.78 -4.49 -12.13
N VAL A 143 -6.75 -5.35 -11.84
CA VAL A 143 -7.69 -5.93 -12.81
C VAL A 143 -9.13 -5.53 -12.53
N GLU A 144 -10.01 -5.85 -13.48
CA GLU A 144 -11.45 -5.75 -13.27
C GLU A 144 -11.92 -6.69 -12.15
N MET A 145 -13.00 -6.28 -11.46
CA MET A 145 -13.57 -7.04 -10.36
C MET A 145 -14.48 -8.15 -10.91
N THR A 146 -13.93 -9.35 -11.07
CA THR A 146 -14.69 -10.58 -11.38
C THR A 146 -15.14 -11.30 -10.11
N GLU A 147 -16.03 -12.28 -10.24
CA GLU A 147 -16.50 -13.09 -9.11
C GLU A 147 -15.34 -13.79 -8.36
N PRO A 148 -14.34 -14.42 -9.01
CA PRO A 148 -13.22 -15.01 -8.30
C PRO A 148 -12.37 -14.00 -7.52
N VAL A 149 -12.13 -12.82 -8.09
CA VAL A 149 -11.40 -11.74 -7.40
C VAL A 149 -12.20 -11.21 -6.21
N ALA A 150 -13.52 -11.07 -6.36
CA ALA A 150 -14.41 -10.68 -5.27
C ALA A 150 -14.40 -11.73 -4.14
N LYS A 151 -14.54 -13.03 -4.45
CA LYS A 151 -14.48 -14.14 -3.49
C LYS A 151 -13.16 -14.13 -2.72
N PHE A 152 -12.04 -13.89 -3.41
CA PHE A 152 -10.73 -13.73 -2.77
C PHE A 152 -10.70 -12.56 -1.78
N LEU A 153 -11.14 -11.37 -2.20
CA LEU A 153 -11.19 -10.20 -1.31
C LEU A 153 -12.14 -10.37 -0.13
N GLU A 154 -13.27 -11.05 -0.31
CA GLU A 154 -14.19 -11.41 0.79
C GLU A 154 -13.53 -12.37 1.78
N GLY A 155 -12.77 -13.34 1.29
CA GLY A 155 -11.94 -14.21 2.13
C GLY A 155 -10.97 -13.40 2.99
N LEU A 156 -10.27 -12.43 2.39
CA LEU A 156 -9.37 -11.54 3.11
C LEU A 156 -10.08 -10.62 4.10
N LEU A 157 -11.29 -10.16 3.77
CA LEU A 157 -12.11 -9.34 4.66
C LEU A 157 -12.39 -10.11 5.97
N ASN A 158 -12.68 -11.41 5.91
CA ASN A 158 -12.94 -12.19 7.11
C ASN A 158 -11.72 -12.34 8.02
N LEU A 159 -10.51 -12.23 7.46
CA LEU A 159 -9.25 -12.37 8.20
C LEU A 159 -8.83 -11.10 8.96
N LYS A 160 -9.40 -9.93 8.63
CA LYS A 160 -9.17 -8.65 9.33
C LYS A 160 -7.69 -8.30 9.57
N ARG A 161 -6.81 -8.60 8.62
CA ARG A 161 -5.36 -8.33 8.74
C ARG A 161 -4.78 -7.42 7.68
N ILE A 162 -5.61 -6.99 6.72
CA ILE A 162 -5.18 -6.13 5.62
C ILE A 162 -5.03 -4.71 6.14
N ILE A 163 -3.83 -4.17 6.00
CA ILE A 163 -3.45 -2.81 6.40
C ILE A 163 -3.57 -1.86 5.20
N GLU A 164 -3.28 -2.35 3.99
CA GLU A 164 -3.30 -1.58 2.75
C GLU A 164 -4.04 -2.32 1.65
N LEU A 165 -4.98 -1.64 1.00
CA LEU A 165 -5.72 -2.15 -0.14
C LEU A 165 -5.73 -1.14 -1.28
N ASP A 166 -5.21 -1.53 -2.44
CA ASP A 166 -5.26 -0.73 -3.66
C ASP A 166 -6.18 -1.37 -4.69
N LEU A 167 -7.28 -0.70 -5.03
CA LEU A 167 -8.23 -1.12 -6.06
C LEU A 167 -8.03 -0.24 -7.31
N ILE A 168 -6.99 -0.55 -8.08
CA ILE A 168 -6.55 0.30 -9.21
C ILE A 168 -7.33 -0.02 -10.49
N GLY A 169 -7.50 -1.31 -10.79
CA GLY A 169 -8.19 -1.78 -12.01
C GLY A 169 -9.70 -1.91 -11.88
N CYS A 170 -10.21 -1.86 -10.65
CA CYS A 170 -11.59 -2.24 -10.38
C CYS A 170 -12.58 -1.14 -10.80
N ARG A 171 -13.60 -1.54 -11.57
CA ARG A 171 -14.76 -0.70 -11.91
C ARG A 171 -16.02 -1.36 -11.35
N GLY A 172 -17.04 -0.56 -11.01
CA GLY A 172 -18.35 -1.07 -10.61
C GLY A 172 -18.40 -1.68 -9.21
N SER A 173 -18.70 -2.98 -9.12
CA SER A 173 -19.11 -3.73 -7.92
C SER A 173 -18.09 -3.78 -6.77
N CYS A 174 -16.84 -3.34 -7.00
CA CYS A 174 -15.82 -3.23 -5.95
C CYS A 174 -16.13 -2.15 -4.90
N GLU A 175 -17.14 -1.30 -5.15
CA GLU A 175 -17.62 -0.25 -4.24
C GLU A 175 -17.89 -0.76 -2.83
N ASP A 176 -18.70 -1.80 -2.71
CA ASP A 176 -19.13 -2.26 -1.39
C ASP A 176 -17.98 -2.96 -0.65
N LEU A 177 -17.12 -3.68 -1.37
CA LEU A 177 -15.95 -4.33 -0.77
C LEU A 177 -14.96 -3.32 -0.21
N GLY A 178 -14.56 -2.30 -0.97
CA GLY A 178 -13.60 -1.32 -0.46
C GLY A 178 -14.14 -0.53 0.73
N LEU A 179 -15.44 -0.25 0.79
CA LEU A 179 -16.06 0.36 1.97
C LEU A 179 -16.10 -0.58 3.18
N LYS A 180 -16.37 -1.88 2.98
CA LYS A 180 -16.29 -2.90 4.05
C LYS A 180 -14.87 -2.99 4.61
N PHE A 181 -13.85 -2.99 3.76
CA PHE A 181 -12.45 -2.93 4.19
C PHE A 181 -12.15 -1.65 4.97
N LEU A 182 -12.64 -0.50 4.51
CA LEU A 182 -12.42 0.78 5.17
C LEU A 182 -12.95 0.82 6.62
N GLN A 183 -13.99 0.05 6.91
CA GLN A 183 -14.56 -0.10 8.25
C GLN A 183 -13.78 -1.06 9.17
N GLN A 184 -12.80 -1.81 8.66
CA GLN A 184 -12.00 -2.73 9.47
C GLN A 184 -11.04 -1.96 10.39
N SER A 185 -10.82 -2.46 11.60
CA SER A 185 -9.89 -1.89 12.57
C SER A 185 -8.46 -1.77 12.06
N ASP A 186 -8.00 -2.71 11.24
CA ASP A 186 -6.60 -2.84 10.86
C ASP A 186 -6.25 -2.12 9.56
N LEU A 187 -7.24 -1.85 8.69
CA LEU A 187 -7.00 -1.08 7.47
C LEU A 187 -6.53 0.33 7.81
N ARG A 188 -5.47 0.78 7.14
CA ARG A 188 -4.90 2.13 7.25
C ARG A 188 -4.96 2.87 5.92
N PHE A 189 -4.82 2.16 4.81
CA PHE A 189 -4.78 2.74 3.47
C PHE A 189 -5.76 2.06 2.52
N LEU A 190 -6.56 2.89 1.85
CA LEU A 190 -7.39 2.47 0.72
C LEU A 190 -7.06 3.34 -0.49
N THR A 191 -6.53 2.75 -1.55
CA THR A 191 -6.33 3.44 -2.83
C THR A 191 -7.40 3.04 -3.83
N LEU A 192 -7.99 4.03 -4.50
CA LEU A 192 -8.96 3.84 -5.57
C LEU A 192 -8.38 4.39 -6.87
N GLY A 193 -8.26 3.54 -7.89
CA GLY A 193 -7.59 3.87 -9.15
C GLY A 193 -8.23 5.02 -9.92
N ARG A 194 -9.57 5.16 -9.85
CA ARG A 194 -10.31 6.26 -10.48
C ARG A 194 -11.30 6.87 -9.51
N PHE A 195 -11.33 8.20 -9.51
CA PHE A 195 -12.34 8.92 -8.76
C PHE A 195 -13.75 8.70 -9.33
N HIS A 196 -14.67 8.37 -8.43
CA HIS A 196 -16.09 8.37 -8.70
C HIS A 196 -16.80 9.25 -7.67
N LYS A 197 -17.69 10.14 -8.13
CA LYS A 197 -18.45 11.03 -7.23
C LYS A 197 -19.24 10.22 -6.18
N LYS A 198 -19.73 9.03 -6.56
CA LYS A 198 -20.46 8.12 -5.67
C LYS A 198 -19.58 7.61 -4.51
N TRP A 199 -18.34 7.18 -4.80
CA TRP A 199 -17.36 6.78 -3.78
C TRP A 199 -17.10 7.90 -2.79
N LYS A 200 -16.80 9.12 -3.27
CA LYS A 200 -16.58 10.28 -2.40
C LYS A 200 -17.77 10.52 -1.49
N LYS A 201 -19.00 10.54 -2.03
CA LYS A 201 -20.21 10.76 -1.23
C LYS A 201 -20.38 9.69 -0.15
N ARG A 202 -20.17 8.41 -0.49
CA ARG A 202 -20.30 7.30 0.47
C ARG A 202 -19.23 7.33 1.55
N ILE A 203 -17.97 7.59 1.19
CA ILE A 203 -16.86 7.69 2.14
C ILE A 203 -17.08 8.87 3.10
N LEU A 204 -17.48 10.03 2.58
CA LEU A 204 -17.79 11.18 3.42
C LEU A 204 -19.04 10.94 4.29
N GLY A 205 -20.03 10.20 3.79
CA GLY A 205 -21.18 9.76 4.58
C GLY A 205 -20.74 8.87 5.75
N LEU A 206 -19.90 7.86 5.49
CA LEU A 206 -19.33 7.01 6.55
C LEU A 206 -18.54 7.81 7.59
N TRP A 207 -17.82 8.85 7.17
CA TRP A 207 -17.12 9.75 8.10
C TRP A 207 -18.08 10.55 8.98
N GLN A 208 -19.16 11.05 8.41
CA GLN A 208 -20.19 11.76 9.17
C GLN A 208 -20.93 10.85 10.16
N GLU A 209 -21.12 9.59 9.79
CA GLU A 209 -21.77 8.58 10.63
C GLU A 209 -20.86 8.08 11.76
N ASP A 210 -19.58 7.85 11.48
CA ASP A 210 -18.63 7.24 12.42
C ASP A 210 -17.18 7.70 12.15
N SER A 211 -16.88 8.93 12.56
CA SER A 211 -15.55 9.51 12.42
C SER A 211 -14.49 8.77 13.24
N THR A 212 -14.84 8.27 14.42
CA THR A 212 -13.93 7.54 15.31
C THR A 212 -13.35 6.32 14.62
N ARG A 213 -14.20 5.52 13.94
CA ARG A 213 -13.74 4.32 13.22
C ARG A 213 -12.83 4.65 12.05
N LEU A 214 -13.00 5.80 11.40
CA LEU A 214 -12.21 6.19 10.24
C LEU A 214 -10.97 7.04 10.58
N SER A 215 -10.85 7.51 11.82
CA SER A 215 -9.71 8.32 12.26
C SER A 215 -8.39 7.56 12.07
N GLY A 216 -7.37 8.28 11.60
CA GLY A 216 -6.05 7.72 11.28
C GLY A 216 -5.97 6.93 9.97
N LYS A 217 -7.09 6.73 9.26
CA LYS A 217 -7.09 6.11 7.93
C LYS A 217 -6.82 7.13 6.83
N THR A 218 -6.30 6.64 5.72
CA THR A 218 -6.04 7.44 4.52
C THR A 218 -6.75 6.82 3.34
N VAL A 219 -7.51 7.62 2.60
CA VAL A 219 -8.07 7.21 1.32
C VAL A 219 -7.42 8.03 0.21
N ILE A 220 -6.89 7.32 -0.77
CA ILE A 220 -6.14 7.87 -1.90
C ILE A 220 -6.99 7.66 -3.15
N TRP A 221 -7.19 8.71 -3.94
CA TRP A 221 -7.77 8.57 -5.27
C TRP A 221 -7.26 9.67 -6.18
N SER A 222 -7.20 9.37 -7.48
CA SER A 222 -6.80 10.36 -8.48
C SER A 222 -8.03 11.09 -9.03
N CYS A 223 -8.09 12.41 -8.85
CA CYS A 223 -9.10 13.25 -9.49
C CYS A 223 -8.55 14.61 -9.94
N HIS A 224 -9.21 15.17 -10.97
CA HIS A 224 -9.10 16.58 -11.28
C HIS A 224 -10.09 17.35 -10.41
N VAL A 225 -9.58 18.27 -9.61
CA VAL A 225 -10.39 19.19 -8.81
C VAL A 225 -9.82 20.58 -8.92
N SER A 226 -10.70 21.58 -8.88
CA SER A 226 -10.29 22.94 -8.61
C SER A 226 -9.73 22.99 -7.18
N LEU A 227 -8.62 23.71 -7.00
CA LEU A 227 -8.02 23.93 -5.67
C LEU A 227 -9.09 24.49 -4.72
N LEU A 228 -9.18 23.91 -3.51
CA LEU A 228 -10.13 24.36 -2.49
C LEU A 228 -9.84 25.84 -2.13
N ASN A 229 -10.91 26.65 -2.06
CA ASN A 229 -10.82 28.04 -1.61
C ASN A 229 -11.17 28.18 -0.13
N LYS A 230 -10.65 29.26 0.50
CA LYS A 230 -10.98 29.92 1.78
C LYS A 230 -11.16 29.12 3.08
N THR A 231 -11.49 27.83 3.06
CA THR A 231 -11.75 27.00 4.27
C THR A 231 -10.57 26.14 4.71
N PHE A 232 -9.50 26.12 3.93
CA PHE A 232 -8.27 25.40 4.26
C PHE A 232 -7.10 26.37 4.35
N GLU A 233 -6.28 26.20 5.36
CA GLU A 233 -5.01 26.92 5.47
C GLU A 233 -3.98 26.22 4.59
N ARG A 234 -3.31 26.99 3.73
CA ARG A 234 -2.24 26.46 2.87
C ARG A 234 -0.98 26.29 3.72
N ILE A 235 -0.43 25.08 3.74
CA ILE A 235 0.85 24.80 4.37
C ILE A 235 1.90 24.77 3.26
N GLU A 236 2.76 25.79 3.18
CA GLU A 236 3.67 25.99 2.05
C GLU A 236 4.85 25.01 1.97
N HIS A 237 5.06 24.16 2.98
CA HIS A 237 6.22 23.26 3.04
C HIS A 237 5.85 21.79 2.89
N THR A 238 5.62 21.31 1.65
CA THR A 238 5.56 19.87 1.38
C THR A 238 6.19 19.50 0.04
N GLU A 239 7.50 19.24 0.01
CA GLU A 239 8.25 18.75 -1.18
C GLU A 239 8.12 19.65 -2.45
N THR A 240 9.03 19.53 -3.41
CA THR A 240 9.08 20.45 -4.58
C THR A 240 7.85 20.42 -5.51
N ASN A 241 6.91 19.47 -5.32
CA ASN A 241 5.76 19.26 -6.21
C ASN A 241 4.43 18.92 -5.50
N ARG A 242 4.30 19.19 -4.19
CA ARG A 242 3.04 18.95 -3.47
C ARG A 242 2.55 20.21 -2.77
N LEU A 243 1.22 20.34 -2.67
CA LEU A 243 0.56 21.38 -1.89
C LEU A 243 -0.28 20.67 -0.84
N ARG A 244 -0.11 21.06 0.43
CA ARG A 244 -0.91 20.55 1.55
C ARG A 244 -1.87 21.63 2.04
N TYR A 245 -3.10 21.21 2.27
CA TYR A 245 -4.17 22.00 2.85
C TYR A 245 -4.71 21.25 4.05
N GLU A 246 -4.87 21.95 5.17
CA GLU A 246 -5.33 21.37 6.43
C GLU A 246 -6.59 22.06 6.92
N SER A 247 -7.49 21.28 7.50
CA SER A 247 -8.63 21.73 8.29
C SER A 247 -8.68 20.92 9.59
N LYS A 248 -9.61 21.25 10.49
CA LYS A 248 -9.80 20.53 11.76
C LYS A 248 -9.95 19.02 11.59
N ASP A 249 -10.59 18.60 10.49
CA ASP A 249 -11.03 17.21 10.32
C ASP A 249 -10.23 16.46 9.23
N PHE A 250 -9.51 17.19 8.35
CA PHE A 250 -8.88 16.59 7.18
C PHE A 250 -7.54 17.22 6.82
N ILE A 251 -6.65 16.38 6.28
CA ILE A 251 -5.52 16.83 5.47
C ILE A 251 -5.75 16.44 4.01
N VAL A 252 -5.63 17.41 3.11
CA VAL A 252 -5.71 17.22 1.66
C VAL A 252 -4.36 17.54 1.03
N GLU A 253 -3.80 16.59 0.28
CA GLU A 253 -2.58 16.81 -0.49
C GLU A 253 -2.84 16.77 -2.00
N TYR A 254 -2.32 17.78 -2.69
CA TYR A 254 -2.33 17.89 -4.13
C TYR A 254 -0.94 17.64 -4.68
N LYS A 255 -0.85 16.87 -5.75
CA LYS A 255 0.38 16.70 -6.53
C LYS A 255 0.32 17.60 -7.77
N LYS A 256 1.33 18.44 -7.95
CA LYS A 256 1.51 19.22 -9.18
C LYS A 256 2.19 18.32 -10.22
N LEU A 257 1.48 18.03 -11.31
CA LEU A 257 2.03 17.31 -12.47
C LEU A 257 2.05 18.29 -13.65
N LYS A 258 3.23 18.87 -13.92
CA LYS A 258 3.42 19.96 -14.89
C LYS A 258 2.55 21.19 -14.54
N GLU A 259 1.53 21.46 -15.35
CA GLU A 259 0.56 22.57 -15.21
C GLU A 259 -0.79 22.12 -14.61
N LYS A 260 -1.00 20.81 -14.40
CA LYS A 260 -2.24 20.28 -13.84
C LYS A 260 -2.05 19.93 -12.37
N VAL A 261 -2.98 20.39 -11.54
CA VAL A 261 -3.08 20.00 -10.14
C VAL A 261 -4.02 18.81 -10.03
N THR A 262 -3.54 17.72 -9.44
CA THR A 262 -4.37 16.55 -9.11
C THR A 262 -4.43 16.40 -7.59
N MET A 263 -5.63 16.33 -7.04
CA MET A 263 -5.79 15.93 -5.63
C MET A 263 -5.50 14.44 -5.55
N SER A 264 -4.64 14.06 -4.62
CA SER A 264 -4.12 12.71 -4.54
C SER A 264 -4.53 12.02 -3.24
N ILE A 265 -4.68 12.74 -2.13
CA ILE A 265 -4.80 12.12 -0.80
C ILE A 265 -5.82 12.87 0.06
N ILE A 266 -6.73 12.13 0.70
CA ILE A 266 -7.50 12.58 1.86
C ILE A 266 -7.07 11.74 3.06
N ARG A 267 -6.59 12.40 4.10
CA ARG A 267 -6.29 11.78 5.40
C ARG A 267 -7.31 12.25 6.43
N PHE A 268 -7.91 11.29 7.11
CA PHE A 268 -8.82 11.52 8.22
C PHE A 268 -8.01 11.73 9.50
N LEU A 269 -8.22 12.87 10.16
CA LEU A 269 -7.51 13.24 11.39
C LEU A 269 -8.07 12.52 12.62
#